data_AF-A0A2T4IB31-F1
#
_entry.id   AF-A0A2T4IB31-F1
#
_cell.length_a   1.000
_cell.length_b   1.000
_cell.length_c   1.000
_cell.angle_alpha   90.00
_cell.angle_beta   90.00
_cell.angle_gamma   90.00
#
_symmetry.space_group_name_H-M   'P 1'
#
loop_
_entity.id
_entity.type
_entity.pdbx_description
1 polymer ?
#
loop_
_entity_poly.entity_id
_entity_poly.type
_entity_poly.pdbx_seq_one_letter_code
_entity_poly.pdbx_strand_id
1 'polypeptide(L)'
;HVLCRLDARERGVAGLTLGGFAVHFEFMGLFDTVASVGDAALHHDATGHQAWADAQRSLRVPEGLKCLHLVAAHELRRSFPLDSISVDGQLPANSAEIVFPGVHSDVGGGYAPGEQGRGIHELGDDLLSRIPLAVMYRAARLSGVPLKLERARPFVHDRFRVDGGLIAAFNDYVRASAAFEWPPAPAVDVDARATLERLKEELRQARKAREEAEKAARGVDKKYRMVGWNYGRDHADRTKQIREAQERVDEARAREEALQAQVDAGPREIWRSERALVRGRTEAAARGAPLRALMRHHMQLALLWRKLWAGRVAEMASVRRAPQVDRNDLLGADRELQAEIGAFERWLETPPEGRTQIRALFESILGAFFGPIFGPTYVVYKNYPVVDPDRFAEWCDLEGFWHVAAVPAAVDRLLQDYVHDSRAWFKLWSLESAEVEPWLKEEVERYKSVRHLIEDPHNIHANLTRAETLWIEHYMRTGKVPEMPTPGREPFTLGAGYLRFRRVYAGASNLRLTRSTPAGEVPDDTAVV
;
A
#
# COMPACT_ATOMS: atom_id res chain seq x y z
N HIS A 1 14.74 -28.63 13.67
CA HIS A 1 13.77 -29.72 13.48
C HIS A 1 14.21 -30.76 12.43
N VAL A 2 14.50 -30.39 11.17
CA VAL A 2 14.94 -31.35 10.12
C VAL A 2 16.19 -32.14 10.53
N LEU A 3 17.22 -31.45 11.02
CA LEU A 3 18.43 -32.09 11.55
C LEU A 3 18.12 -33.07 12.68
N CYS A 4 17.12 -32.78 13.50
CA CYS A 4 16.77 -33.65 14.62
C CYS A 4 16.05 -34.93 14.17
N ARG A 5 15.24 -34.84 13.11
CA ARG A 5 14.64 -36.03 12.46
C ARG A 5 15.70 -36.89 11.80
N LEU A 6 16.73 -36.26 11.21
CA LEU A 6 17.83 -36.99 10.57
C LEU A 6 18.67 -37.74 11.62
N ASP A 7 19.10 -37.08 12.70
CA ASP A 7 19.87 -37.73 13.78
C ASP A 7 19.07 -38.88 14.42
N ALA A 8 17.76 -38.72 14.63
CA ALA A 8 16.91 -39.78 15.16
C ALA A 8 16.83 -41.00 14.24
N ARG A 9 16.71 -40.76 12.92
CA ARG A 9 16.70 -41.82 11.89
C ARG A 9 18.02 -42.57 11.82
N GLU A 10 19.14 -41.85 11.77
CA GLU A 10 20.47 -42.46 11.73
C GLU A 10 20.75 -43.32 12.98
N ARG A 11 20.13 -42.98 14.11
CA ARG A 11 20.26 -43.71 15.37
C ARG A 11 19.21 -44.80 15.58
N GLY A 12 18.23 -44.93 14.67
CA GLY A 12 17.14 -45.90 14.82
C GLY A 12 16.22 -45.66 16.02
N VAL A 13 16.12 -44.41 16.49
CA VAL A 13 15.27 -44.03 17.63
C VAL A 13 14.04 -43.25 17.18
N ALA A 14 12.91 -43.46 17.85
CA ALA A 14 11.69 -42.71 17.60
C ALA A 14 11.80 -41.28 18.18
N GLY A 15 11.15 -40.32 17.54
CA GLY A 15 11.10 -38.92 18.00
C GLY A 15 12.14 -38.00 17.36
N LEU A 16 12.54 -36.97 18.09
CA LEU A 16 13.55 -36.00 17.66
C LEU A 16 14.77 -36.13 18.56
N THR A 17 15.97 -36.22 17.96
CA THR A 17 17.21 -36.21 18.71
C THR A 17 18.21 -35.21 18.14
N LEU A 18 19.15 -34.73 18.95
CA LEU A 18 20.31 -33.97 18.45
C LEU A 18 21.56 -34.45 19.17
N GLY A 19 22.48 -35.07 18.42
CA GLY A 19 23.62 -35.74 19.02
C GLY A 19 23.22 -36.93 19.91
N GLY A 20 22.06 -37.54 19.65
CA GLY A 20 21.52 -38.67 20.43
C GLY A 20 20.75 -38.28 21.69
N PHE A 21 20.69 -37.00 22.04
CA PHE A 21 19.84 -36.52 23.12
C PHE A 21 18.44 -36.26 22.59
N ALA A 22 17.41 -36.68 23.33
CA ALA A 22 16.03 -36.36 23.00
C ALA A 22 15.82 -34.83 23.02
N VAL A 23 15.15 -34.32 22.01
CA VAL A 23 14.85 -32.89 21.85
C VAL A 23 13.35 -32.68 21.78
N HIS A 24 12.86 -31.74 22.57
CA HIS A 24 11.48 -31.27 22.52
C HIS A 24 11.47 -29.76 22.29
N PHE A 25 10.63 -29.31 21.36
CA PHE A 25 10.35 -27.89 21.18
C PHE A 25 9.10 -27.58 22.00
N GLU A 26 9.24 -26.73 23.02
CA GLU A 26 8.15 -26.41 23.96
C GLU A 26 7.27 -25.26 23.46
N PHE A 27 7.90 -24.22 22.87
CA PHE A 27 7.22 -23.01 22.47
C PHE A 27 7.94 -22.31 21.32
N MET A 28 7.18 -21.81 20.36
CA MET A 28 7.64 -20.95 19.28
C MET A 28 6.92 -19.61 19.37
N GLY A 29 7.66 -18.56 19.70
CA GLY A 29 7.16 -17.18 19.72
C GLY A 29 7.66 -16.42 18.52
N LEU A 30 6.76 -15.95 17.67
CA LEU A 30 7.07 -15.21 16.45
C LEU A 30 6.49 -13.80 16.52
N PHE A 31 7.22 -12.85 15.93
CA PHE A 31 6.76 -11.49 15.72
C PHE A 31 6.84 -11.17 14.24
N ASP A 32 5.68 -10.86 13.66
CA ASP A 32 5.48 -10.27 12.35
C ASP A 32 6.39 -10.82 11.25
N THR A 33 6.34 -12.12 11.02
CA THR A 33 7.26 -12.86 10.13
C THR A 33 7.25 -12.27 8.72
N VAL A 34 8.45 -11.96 8.21
CA VAL A 34 8.70 -11.51 6.83
C VAL A 34 9.81 -12.39 6.26
N ALA A 35 9.50 -13.19 5.24
CA ALA A 35 10.47 -14.11 4.63
C ALA A 35 10.96 -13.68 3.24
N SER A 36 10.73 -12.41 2.85
CA SER A 36 11.21 -11.85 1.60
C SER A 36 12.65 -11.31 1.66
N VAL A 37 13.44 -11.50 0.60
CA VAL A 37 14.79 -10.93 0.46
C VAL A 37 14.84 -9.87 -0.64
N GLY A 38 15.29 -8.66 -0.27
CA GLY A 38 15.68 -7.61 -1.22
C GLY A 38 14.57 -7.17 -2.17
N ASP A 39 14.96 -6.65 -3.34
CA ASP A 39 14.04 -6.11 -4.35
C ASP A 39 13.10 -7.15 -4.97
N ALA A 40 13.27 -8.45 -4.68
CA ALA A 40 12.41 -9.50 -5.20
C ALA A 40 10.94 -9.30 -4.79
N ALA A 41 10.68 -8.79 -3.58
CA ALA A 41 9.32 -8.46 -3.13
C ALA A 41 8.73 -7.20 -3.82
N LEU A 42 9.51 -6.46 -4.61
CA LEU A 42 9.09 -5.29 -5.38
C LEU A 42 8.56 -5.63 -6.78
N HIS A 43 8.69 -6.88 -7.23
CA HIS A 43 8.12 -7.35 -8.50
C HIS A 43 6.68 -7.89 -8.32
N HIS A 44 5.86 -7.84 -9.37
CA HIS A 44 4.45 -8.26 -9.31
C HIS A 44 4.28 -9.78 -9.18
N ASP A 45 5.13 -10.56 -9.86
CA ASP A 45 5.03 -12.03 -9.95
C ASP A 45 5.92 -12.77 -8.95
N ALA A 46 6.63 -12.05 -8.08
CA ALA A 46 7.52 -12.63 -7.09
C ALA A 46 6.91 -12.56 -5.69
N THR A 47 6.98 -13.68 -4.96
CA THR A 47 6.61 -13.74 -3.53
C THR A 47 7.68 -13.11 -2.64
N GLY A 48 8.89 -12.90 -3.18
CA GLY A 48 10.06 -12.45 -2.43
C GLY A 48 10.78 -13.58 -1.69
N HIS A 49 10.19 -14.77 -1.60
CA HIS A 49 10.81 -15.94 -0.98
C HIS A 49 11.95 -16.48 -1.83
N GLN A 50 13.07 -16.83 -1.19
CA GLN A 50 14.15 -17.60 -1.80
C GLN A 50 14.10 -19.05 -1.32
N ALA A 51 15.00 -19.90 -1.83
CA ALA A 51 15.03 -21.34 -1.52
C ALA A 51 15.10 -21.66 -0.01
N TRP A 52 15.68 -20.76 0.80
CA TRP A 52 15.75 -20.93 2.26
C TRP A 52 14.41 -20.66 2.95
N ALA A 53 13.53 -19.85 2.34
CA ALA A 53 12.19 -19.48 2.80
C ALA A 53 11.10 -20.29 2.09
N ASP A 54 11.39 -21.55 1.71
CA ASP A 54 10.39 -22.42 1.09
C ASP A 54 9.15 -22.54 2.00
N ALA A 55 8.01 -22.09 1.49
CA ALA A 55 6.75 -22.14 2.20
C ALA A 55 6.33 -23.59 2.52
N GLN A 56 6.67 -24.56 1.67
CA GLN A 56 6.21 -25.93 1.89
C GLN A 56 6.93 -26.63 3.07
N ARG A 57 8.16 -26.24 3.41
CA ARG A 57 8.97 -26.94 4.41
C ARG A 57 9.63 -26.03 5.44
N SER A 58 10.22 -24.91 5.04
CA SER A 58 11.06 -24.09 5.91
C SER A 58 10.25 -23.19 6.85
N LEU A 59 9.16 -22.60 6.34
CA LEU A 59 8.31 -21.68 7.10
C LEU A 59 7.20 -22.40 7.90
N ARG A 60 7.08 -23.73 7.76
CA ARG A 60 6.06 -24.48 8.48
C ARG A 60 6.36 -24.59 9.97
N VAL A 61 5.38 -24.22 10.79
CA VAL A 61 5.36 -24.57 12.21
C VAL A 61 5.37 -26.10 12.34
N PRO A 62 6.32 -26.69 13.09
CA PRO A 62 6.34 -28.12 13.33
C PRO A 62 5.03 -28.64 13.95
N GLU A 63 4.59 -29.82 13.51
CA GLU A 63 3.38 -30.45 14.03
C GLU A 63 3.44 -30.66 15.55
N GLY A 64 2.36 -30.31 16.23
CA GLY A 64 2.23 -30.42 17.69
C GLY A 64 2.92 -29.34 18.51
N LEU A 65 3.75 -28.49 17.89
CA LEU A 65 4.42 -27.39 18.58
C LEU A 65 3.45 -26.27 18.93
N LYS A 66 3.50 -25.79 20.18
CA LYS A 66 2.76 -24.60 20.58
C LYS A 66 3.39 -23.36 19.96
N CYS A 67 2.64 -22.65 19.12
CA CYS A 67 3.12 -21.45 18.43
C CYS A 67 2.24 -20.23 18.74
N LEU A 68 2.87 -19.09 19.02
CA LEU A 68 2.19 -17.80 19.09
C LEU A 68 2.84 -16.86 18.08
N HIS A 69 2.07 -16.33 17.15
CA HIS A 69 2.52 -15.33 16.19
C HIS A 69 1.78 -14.01 16.41
N LEU A 70 2.53 -12.95 16.73
CA LEU A 70 1.99 -11.60 16.88
C LEU A 70 2.26 -10.82 15.60
N VAL A 71 1.25 -10.27 14.94
CA VAL A 71 1.38 -9.65 13.61
C VAL A 71 0.96 -8.18 13.60
N ALA A 72 1.60 -7.38 12.75
CA ALA A 72 1.37 -5.95 12.66
C ALA A 72 0.23 -5.59 11.69
N ALA A 73 -0.75 -4.85 12.18
CA ALA A 73 -1.94 -4.46 11.44
C ALA A 73 -1.70 -3.35 10.41
N HIS A 74 -0.74 -2.44 10.66
CA HIS A 74 -0.58 -1.19 9.90
C HIS A 74 0.67 -1.16 9.01
N GLU A 75 1.43 -2.25 8.92
CA GLU A 75 2.58 -2.33 8.00
C GLU A 75 2.09 -2.33 6.55
N LEU A 76 2.71 -1.51 5.70
CA LEU A 76 2.25 -1.24 4.32
C LEU A 76 3.38 -1.27 3.29
N ARG A 77 4.64 -1.38 3.73
CA ARG A 77 5.79 -1.47 2.84
C ARG A 77 5.68 -2.70 1.95
N ARG A 78 6.02 -2.54 0.67
CA ARG A 78 5.91 -3.65 -0.30
C ARG A 78 6.93 -4.73 0.00
N SER A 79 8.11 -4.34 0.47
CA SER A 79 9.19 -5.23 0.88
C SER A 79 8.96 -5.98 2.20
N PHE A 80 7.85 -5.73 2.91
CA PHE A 80 7.51 -6.37 4.18
C PHE A 80 6.15 -7.11 4.14
N PRO A 81 5.96 -8.04 3.19
CA PRO A 81 4.78 -8.90 3.22
C PRO A 81 4.76 -9.77 4.49
N LEU A 82 3.57 -10.01 5.03
CA LEU A 82 3.40 -10.92 6.15
C LEU A 82 3.39 -12.37 5.67
N ASP A 83 4.13 -13.24 6.35
CA ASP A 83 4.01 -14.69 6.25
C ASP A 83 3.21 -15.21 7.45
N SER A 84 1.92 -15.47 7.25
CA SER A 84 1.05 -16.07 8.27
C SER A 84 1.50 -17.49 8.58
N ILE A 85 1.31 -17.96 9.82
CA ILE A 85 1.57 -19.37 10.15
C ILE A 85 0.50 -20.34 9.61
N SER A 86 -0.54 -19.81 8.96
CA SER A 86 -1.62 -20.59 8.35
C SER A 86 -1.13 -21.53 7.25
N VAL A 87 -1.73 -22.71 7.21
CA VAL A 87 -1.57 -23.74 6.19
C VAL A 87 -2.92 -23.95 5.52
N ASP A 88 -3.01 -23.61 4.23
CA ASP A 88 -4.24 -23.79 3.43
C ASP A 88 -5.50 -23.13 4.06
N GLY A 89 -5.30 -21.99 4.75
CA GLY A 89 -6.37 -21.24 5.42
C GLY A 89 -6.70 -21.74 6.83
N GLN A 90 -5.86 -22.62 7.40
CA GLN A 90 -6.04 -23.10 8.76
C GLN A 90 -4.78 -22.92 9.61
N LEU A 91 -4.96 -22.45 10.84
CA LEU A 91 -3.88 -22.40 11.82
C LEU A 91 -3.45 -23.82 12.23
N PRO A 92 -2.14 -24.10 12.37
CA PRO A 92 -1.66 -25.36 12.91
C PRO A 92 -2.23 -25.63 14.32
N ALA A 93 -2.38 -26.90 14.68
CA ALA A 93 -2.79 -27.28 16.03
C ALA A 93 -1.88 -26.63 17.09
N ASN A 94 -2.46 -26.27 18.25
CA ASN A 94 -1.78 -25.58 19.35
C ASN A 94 -1.18 -24.21 18.97
N SER A 95 -1.62 -23.60 17.87
CA SER A 95 -1.12 -22.30 17.43
C SER A 95 -2.16 -21.19 17.55
N ALA A 96 -1.68 -19.96 17.73
CA ALA A 96 -2.50 -18.76 17.71
C ALA A 96 -1.79 -17.64 16.94
N GLU A 97 -2.55 -16.86 16.18
CA GLU A 97 -2.09 -15.68 15.48
C GLU A 97 -2.93 -14.47 15.94
N ILE A 98 -2.28 -13.44 16.45
CA ILE A 98 -2.93 -12.28 17.08
C ILE A 98 -2.50 -11.00 16.36
N VAL A 99 -3.47 -10.20 15.94
CA VAL A 99 -3.26 -8.93 15.25
C VAL A 99 -3.06 -7.82 16.26
N PHE A 100 -1.93 -7.13 16.20
CA PHE A 100 -1.61 -5.96 17.02
C PHE A 100 -1.64 -4.68 16.18
N PRO A 101 -2.18 -3.56 16.71
CA PRO A 101 -1.96 -2.27 16.10
C PRO A 101 -0.48 -1.92 16.08
N GLY A 102 -0.05 -1.27 15.00
CA GLY A 102 1.32 -0.83 14.80
C GLY A 102 1.88 -1.31 13.46
N VAL A 103 3.07 -0.81 13.12
CA VAL A 103 3.89 -1.32 12.01
C VAL A 103 4.85 -2.42 12.49
N HIS A 104 5.68 -2.99 11.60
CA HIS A 104 6.54 -4.15 11.90
C HIS A 104 7.30 -4.05 13.24
N SER A 105 8.03 -2.96 13.48
CA SER A 105 8.82 -2.76 14.69
C SER A 105 8.03 -2.22 15.88
N ASP A 106 6.77 -1.78 15.70
CA ASP A 106 5.85 -1.57 16.83
C ASP A 106 5.39 -2.90 17.43
N VAL A 107 5.47 -4.01 16.68
CA VAL A 107 5.15 -5.36 17.16
C VAL A 107 6.41 -6.11 17.58
N GLY A 108 7.43 -6.16 16.73
CA GLY A 108 8.69 -6.86 17.00
C GLY A 108 9.66 -6.13 17.94
N GLY A 109 9.46 -4.81 18.13
CA GLY A 109 10.45 -3.94 18.74
C GLY A 109 11.53 -3.49 17.74
N GLY A 110 12.28 -2.44 18.11
CA GLY A 110 13.37 -1.91 17.30
C GLY A 110 13.47 -0.39 17.36
N TYR A 111 12.34 0.29 17.53
CA TYR A 111 12.33 1.74 17.70
C TYR A 111 12.91 2.16 19.06
N ALA A 112 13.76 3.17 19.03
CA ALA A 112 14.29 3.86 20.20
C ALA A 112 13.30 4.95 20.70
N PRO A 113 13.37 5.32 21.98
CA PRO A 113 12.57 6.43 22.50
C PRO A 113 12.81 7.74 21.75
N GLY A 114 11.74 8.47 21.46
CA GLY A 114 11.76 9.77 20.77
C GLY A 114 11.80 9.68 19.24
N GLU A 115 12.01 8.50 18.68
CA GLU A 115 12.00 8.29 17.23
C GLU A 115 10.62 8.61 16.64
N GLN A 116 10.61 9.42 15.58
CA GLN A 116 9.40 10.04 15.02
C GLN A 116 8.52 10.76 16.06
N GLY A 117 9.09 11.15 17.20
CA GLY A 117 8.37 11.74 18.32
C GLY A 117 7.41 10.77 19.04
N ARG A 118 7.65 9.46 18.94
CA ARG A 118 6.94 8.39 19.66
C ARG A 118 7.82 7.87 20.80
N GLY A 119 7.21 7.28 21.83
CA GLY A 119 7.96 6.78 22.99
C GLY A 119 8.72 7.90 23.71
N ILE A 120 7.99 8.89 24.23
CA ILE A 120 8.58 10.13 24.77
C ILE A 120 9.24 9.93 26.14
N HIS A 121 9.01 8.80 26.81
CA HIS A 121 9.69 8.49 28.06
C HIS A 121 11.13 8.04 27.79
N GLU A 122 12.08 8.46 28.62
CA GLU A 122 13.51 8.17 28.45
C GLU A 122 13.82 6.67 28.33
N LEU A 123 13.09 5.82 29.05
CA LEU A 123 13.26 4.37 29.02
C LEU A 123 12.38 3.67 27.95
N GLY A 124 11.51 4.43 27.28
CA GLY A 124 10.55 3.94 26.29
C GLY A 124 9.56 2.93 26.84
N ASP A 125 9.12 3.07 28.09
CA ASP A 125 8.04 2.24 28.65
C ASP A 125 6.66 2.60 28.05
N ASP A 126 6.57 3.72 27.34
CA ASP A 126 5.43 4.15 26.52
C ASP A 126 5.54 3.78 25.02
N LEU A 127 6.55 3.02 24.61
CA LEU A 127 6.64 2.46 23.25
C LEU A 127 5.58 1.37 23.04
N LEU A 128 4.88 1.41 21.90
CA LEU A 128 3.80 0.46 21.58
C LEU A 128 4.25 -1.02 21.66
N SER A 129 5.51 -1.30 21.29
CA SER A 129 6.14 -2.63 21.33
C SER A 129 6.26 -3.26 22.73
N ARG A 130 6.07 -2.48 23.80
CA ARG A 130 6.02 -2.99 25.17
C ARG A 130 4.83 -3.91 25.41
N ILE A 131 3.70 -3.67 24.74
CA ILE A 131 2.50 -4.50 24.87
C ILE A 131 2.71 -5.90 24.27
N PRO A 132 3.07 -6.05 22.98
CA PRO A 132 3.32 -7.37 22.40
C PRO A 132 4.49 -8.10 23.06
N LEU A 133 5.52 -7.38 23.55
CA LEU A 133 6.57 -7.96 24.39
C LEU A 133 5.99 -8.63 25.66
N ALA A 134 5.12 -7.92 26.38
CA ALA A 134 4.50 -8.44 27.61
C ALA A 134 3.60 -9.66 27.32
N VAL A 135 2.83 -9.63 26.22
CA VAL A 135 1.99 -10.76 25.78
C VAL A 135 2.85 -11.98 25.45
N MET A 136 3.89 -11.82 24.64
CA MET A 136 4.79 -12.91 24.27
C MET A 136 5.51 -13.49 25.49
N TYR A 137 6.00 -12.63 26.38
CA TYR A 137 6.66 -13.05 27.60
C TYR A 137 5.75 -13.91 28.48
N ARG A 138 4.50 -13.47 28.67
CA ARG A 138 3.49 -14.24 29.40
C ARG A 138 3.23 -15.58 28.73
N ALA A 139 3.05 -15.62 27.42
CA ALA A 139 2.81 -16.84 26.67
C ALA A 139 3.97 -17.83 26.76
N ALA A 140 5.22 -17.34 26.64
CA ALA A 140 6.42 -18.13 26.78
C ALA A 140 6.53 -18.74 28.19
N ARG A 141 6.32 -17.95 29.25
CA ARG A 141 6.35 -18.45 30.64
C ARG A 141 5.29 -19.49 30.92
N LEU A 142 4.06 -19.26 30.46
CA LEU A 142 2.96 -20.22 30.60
C LEU A 142 3.19 -21.51 29.79
N SER A 143 4.14 -21.49 28.85
CA SER A 143 4.55 -22.65 28.06
C SER A 143 5.85 -23.27 28.57
N GLY A 144 6.28 -22.95 29.79
CA GLY A 144 7.45 -23.56 30.42
C GLY A 144 8.81 -22.99 30.01
N VAL A 145 8.86 -21.95 29.17
CA VAL A 145 10.12 -21.29 28.83
C VAL A 145 10.71 -20.67 30.12
N PRO A 146 11.98 -20.93 30.48
CA PRO A 146 12.55 -20.59 31.78
C PRO A 146 12.91 -19.09 31.93
N LEU A 147 11.98 -18.20 31.59
CA LEU A 147 12.10 -16.75 31.76
C LEU A 147 11.65 -16.35 33.18
N LYS A 148 12.59 -15.84 33.98
CA LYS A 148 12.35 -15.41 35.37
C LYS A 148 12.66 -13.93 35.52
N LEU A 149 11.69 -13.06 35.18
CA LEU A 149 11.89 -11.60 35.24
C LEU A 149 12.15 -11.16 36.67
N GLU A 150 11.53 -11.83 37.65
CA GLU A 150 11.76 -11.63 39.08
C GLU A 150 13.21 -11.87 39.54
N ARG A 151 14.05 -12.52 38.71
CA ARG A 151 15.47 -12.76 38.97
C ARG A 151 16.38 -12.00 38.00
N ALA A 152 15.82 -11.13 37.16
CA ALA A 152 16.58 -10.39 36.17
C ALA A 152 17.33 -9.21 36.80
N ARG A 153 18.26 -8.64 36.03
CA ARG A 153 18.98 -7.43 36.44
C ARG A 153 18.02 -6.23 36.37
N PRO A 154 18.20 -5.17 37.19
CA PRO A 154 17.31 -4.00 37.23
C PRO A 154 16.96 -3.42 35.85
N PHE A 155 17.94 -3.23 34.97
CA PHE A 155 17.69 -2.69 33.63
C PHE A 155 16.74 -3.55 32.77
N VAL A 156 16.64 -4.86 33.04
CA VAL A 156 15.68 -5.74 32.35
C VAL A 156 14.28 -5.45 32.84
N HIS A 157 14.08 -5.19 34.15
CA HIS A 157 12.78 -4.77 34.66
C HIS A 157 12.31 -3.49 33.97
N ASP A 158 13.20 -2.51 33.81
CA ASP A 158 12.89 -1.26 33.11
C ASP A 158 12.43 -1.49 31.66
N ARG A 159 13.06 -2.44 30.95
CA ARG A 159 12.67 -2.83 29.59
C ARG A 159 11.36 -3.64 29.52
N PHE A 160 10.83 -4.12 30.64
CA PHE A 160 9.54 -4.80 30.71
C PHE A 160 8.43 -3.93 31.30
N ARG A 161 8.74 -2.69 31.70
CA ARG A 161 7.72 -1.72 32.11
C ARG A 161 6.86 -1.35 30.92
N VAL A 162 5.58 -1.16 31.21
CA VAL A 162 4.58 -0.69 30.27
C VAL A 162 3.86 0.47 30.93
N ASP A 163 3.85 1.62 30.27
CA ASP A 163 3.17 2.81 30.76
C ASP A 163 1.65 2.59 30.87
N GLY A 164 1.04 3.15 31.91
CA GLY A 164 -0.41 3.03 32.14
C GLY A 164 -1.25 3.77 31.10
N GLY A 165 -0.76 4.90 30.60
CA GLY A 165 -1.38 5.66 29.51
C GLY A 165 -1.34 4.92 28.19
N LEU A 166 -0.22 4.26 27.86
CA LEU A 166 -0.10 3.36 26.72
C LEU A 166 -1.12 2.21 26.81
N ILE A 167 -1.23 1.54 27.96
CA ILE A 167 -2.21 0.45 28.17
C ILE A 167 -3.64 0.97 27.95
N ALA A 168 -3.97 2.16 28.47
CA ALA A 168 -5.28 2.75 28.30
C ALA A 168 -5.57 3.05 26.82
N ALA A 169 -4.65 3.72 26.13
CA ALA A 169 -4.79 4.07 24.71
C ALA A 169 -4.94 2.84 23.81
N PHE A 170 -4.16 1.78 24.07
CA PHE A 170 -4.28 0.51 23.36
C PHE A 170 -5.66 -0.13 23.56
N ASN A 171 -6.13 -0.21 24.81
CA ASN A 171 -7.43 -0.79 25.11
C ASN A 171 -8.60 0.03 24.54
N ASP A 172 -8.49 1.35 24.57
CA ASP A 172 -9.45 2.26 23.94
C ASP A 172 -9.48 2.06 22.43
N TYR A 173 -8.32 1.93 21.78
CA TYR A 173 -8.22 1.61 20.36
C TYR A 173 -8.93 0.29 20.04
N VAL A 174 -8.62 -0.79 20.75
CA VAL A 174 -9.20 -2.12 20.48
C VAL A 174 -10.72 -2.09 20.61
N ARG A 175 -11.25 -1.43 21.65
CA ARG A 175 -12.70 -1.26 21.83
C ARG A 175 -13.32 -0.43 20.71
N ALA A 176 -12.72 0.70 20.37
CA ALA A 176 -13.24 1.61 19.37
C ALA A 176 -13.18 1.01 17.96
N SER A 177 -12.12 0.29 17.61
CA SER A 177 -12.01 -0.39 16.32
C SER A 177 -13.02 -1.53 16.22
N ALA A 178 -13.22 -2.31 17.28
CA ALA A 178 -14.21 -3.40 17.27
C ALA A 178 -15.66 -2.90 17.19
N ALA A 179 -15.96 -1.75 17.82
CA ALA A 179 -17.28 -1.14 17.80
C ALA A 179 -17.52 -0.22 16.59
N PHE A 180 -16.54 -0.02 15.71
CA PHE A 180 -16.68 0.90 14.58
C PHE A 180 -17.59 0.31 13.51
N GLU A 181 -18.73 0.95 13.32
CA GLU A 181 -19.66 0.65 12.24
C GLU A 181 -19.35 1.53 11.02
N TRP A 182 -19.13 0.88 9.88
CA TRP A 182 -18.86 1.57 8.62
C TRP A 182 -20.13 2.29 8.13
N PRO A 183 -20.10 3.63 7.96
CA PRO A 183 -21.24 4.36 7.42
C PRO A 183 -21.61 3.83 6.05
N PRO A 184 -22.92 3.65 5.75
CA PRO A 184 -23.34 3.21 4.43
C PRO A 184 -22.87 4.21 3.38
N ALA A 185 -22.58 3.71 2.18
CA ALA A 185 -22.30 4.58 1.05
C ALA A 185 -23.48 5.54 0.82
N PRO A 186 -23.21 6.80 0.42
CA PRO A 186 -24.28 7.75 0.12
C PRO A 186 -25.24 7.17 -0.92
N ALA A 187 -26.54 7.40 -0.73
CA ALA A 187 -27.57 6.90 -1.63
C ALA A 187 -27.33 7.41 -3.05
N VAL A 188 -27.49 6.51 -4.02
CA VAL A 188 -27.46 6.86 -5.45
C VAL A 188 -28.60 7.83 -5.73
N ASP A 189 -28.30 9.00 -6.29
CA ASP A 189 -29.35 9.83 -6.91
C ASP A 189 -29.89 9.07 -8.13
N VAL A 190 -31.09 8.50 -7.96
CA VAL A 190 -31.76 7.64 -8.94
C VAL A 190 -32.12 8.41 -10.20
N ASP A 191 -32.47 9.70 -10.07
CA ASP A 191 -32.88 10.56 -11.19
C ASP A 191 -31.65 10.97 -12.01
N ALA A 192 -30.54 11.24 -11.33
CA ALA A 192 -29.26 11.50 -11.94
C ALA A 192 -28.79 10.25 -12.74
N ARG A 193 -28.92 9.04 -12.17
CA ARG A 193 -28.62 7.78 -12.87
C ARG A 193 -29.47 7.56 -14.12
N ALA A 194 -30.79 7.76 -14.01
CA ALA A 194 -31.69 7.63 -15.16
C ALA A 194 -31.34 8.63 -16.28
N THR A 195 -30.91 9.84 -15.91
CA THR A 195 -30.45 10.87 -16.84
C THR A 195 -29.17 10.46 -17.57
N LEU A 196 -28.21 9.87 -16.87
CA LEU A 196 -26.96 9.39 -17.47
C LEU A 196 -27.20 8.22 -18.44
N GLU A 197 -28.04 7.26 -18.07
CA GLU A 197 -28.37 6.12 -18.95
C GLU A 197 -29.09 6.58 -20.23
N ARG A 198 -29.97 7.59 -20.12
CA ARG A 198 -30.57 8.24 -21.30
C ARG A 198 -29.50 8.88 -22.19
N LEU A 199 -28.57 9.64 -21.62
CA LEU A 199 -27.48 10.27 -22.37
C LEU A 199 -26.55 9.24 -23.05
N LYS A 200 -26.25 8.11 -22.38
CA LYS A 200 -25.46 7.01 -22.95
C LYS A 200 -26.16 6.37 -24.14
N GLU A 201 -27.48 6.15 -24.05
CA GLU A 201 -28.26 5.61 -25.16
C GLU A 201 -28.34 6.61 -26.33
N GLU A 202 -28.55 7.89 -26.05
CA GLU A 202 -28.52 8.95 -27.08
C GLU A 202 -27.16 9.04 -27.78
N LEU A 203 -26.06 8.92 -27.02
CA LEU A 203 -24.70 8.87 -27.56
C LEU A 203 -24.49 7.63 -28.44
N ARG A 204 -25.01 6.47 -28.04
CA ARG A 204 -24.97 5.24 -28.85
C ARG A 204 -25.70 5.42 -30.18
N GLN A 205 -26.87 6.05 -30.16
CA GLN A 205 -27.62 6.35 -31.38
C GLN A 205 -26.89 7.38 -32.26
N ALA A 206 -26.27 8.40 -31.65
CA ALA A 206 -25.48 9.40 -32.39
C ALA A 206 -24.25 8.80 -33.08
N ARG A 207 -23.52 7.89 -32.41
CA ARG A 207 -22.40 7.14 -33.02
C ARG A 207 -22.84 6.33 -34.23
N LYS A 208 -23.96 5.62 -34.11
CA LYS A 208 -24.53 4.86 -35.22
C LYS A 208 -24.93 5.77 -36.39
N ALA A 209 -25.55 6.92 -36.10
CA ALA A 209 -25.89 7.91 -37.11
C ALA A 209 -24.66 8.49 -37.82
N ARG A 210 -23.56 8.74 -37.11
CA ARG A 210 -22.28 9.15 -37.71
C ARG A 210 -21.75 8.08 -38.66
N GLU A 211 -21.71 6.82 -38.24
CA GLU A 211 -21.25 5.70 -39.08
C GLU A 211 -22.10 5.54 -40.35
N GLU A 212 -23.42 5.70 -40.23
CA GLU A 212 -24.34 5.68 -41.38
C GLU A 212 -24.10 6.87 -42.32
N ALA A 213 -23.89 8.07 -41.78
CA ALA A 213 -23.57 9.27 -42.56
C ALA A 213 -22.23 9.14 -43.31
N GLU A 214 -21.19 8.62 -42.64
CA GLU A 214 -19.89 8.36 -43.27
C GLU A 214 -19.99 7.30 -44.38
N LYS A 215 -20.78 6.25 -44.15
CA LYS A 215 -21.04 5.21 -45.16
C LYS A 215 -21.80 5.77 -46.36
N ALA A 216 -22.79 6.63 -46.13
CA ALA A 216 -23.52 7.31 -47.19
C ALA A 216 -22.62 8.25 -48.00
N ALA A 217 -21.78 9.05 -47.34
CA ALA A 217 -20.80 9.92 -48.00
C ALA A 217 -19.80 9.13 -48.87
N ARG A 218 -19.27 8.02 -48.37
CA ARG A 218 -18.42 7.09 -49.15
C ARG A 218 -19.18 6.48 -50.33
N GLY A 219 -20.47 6.20 -50.17
CA GLY A 219 -21.35 5.70 -51.23
C GLY A 219 -21.55 6.71 -52.35
N VAL A 220 -21.74 7.99 -52.02
CA VAL A 220 -21.82 9.10 -52.96
C VAL A 220 -20.50 9.26 -53.73
N ASP A 221 -19.36 9.29 -53.04
CA ASP A 221 -18.04 9.37 -53.68
C ASP A 221 -17.78 8.17 -54.61
N LYS A 222 -18.12 6.95 -54.18
CA LYS A 222 -17.97 5.74 -54.99
C LYS A 222 -18.89 5.72 -56.21
N LYS A 223 -20.14 6.20 -56.10
CA LYS A 223 -21.09 6.33 -57.22
C LYS A 223 -20.51 7.25 -58.29
N TYR A 224 -19.98 8.41 -57.89
CA TYR A 224 -19.39 9.37 -58.83
C TYR A 224 -18.01 8.97 -59.37
N ARG A 225 -17.29 8.04 -58.73
CA ARG A 225 -16.11 7.39 -59.33
C ARG A 225 -16.45 6.37 -60.41
N MET A 226 -17.66 5.80 -60.38
CA MET A 226 -18.07 4.69 -61.27
C MET A 226 -18.84 5.16 -62.50
N VAL A 227 -19.52 6.30 -62.43
CA VAL A 227 -20.21 6.92 -63.58
C VAL A 227 -19.19 7.75 -64.36
N GLY A 228 -18.86 7.31 -65.58
CA GLY A 228 -17.92 7.98 -66.48
C GLY A 228 -18.32 9.41 -66.84
N TRP A 229 -17.31 10.24 -67.13
CA TRP A 229 -17.36 11.68 -67.38
C TRP A 229 -18.43 12.11 -68.41
N ASN A 230 -19.43 12.88 -67.97
CA ASN A 230 -20.20 13.77 -68.84
C ASN A 230 -20.13 15.21 -68.30
N TYR A 231 -19.62 16.12 -69.13
CA TYR A 231 -19.28 17.50 -68.75
C TYR A 231 -20.49 18.43 -68.84
N GLY A 232 -20.64 19.31 -67.84
CA GLY A 232 -21.38 20.57 -67.95
C GLY A 232 -22.47 20.80 -66.91
N ARG A 233 -23.34 19.80 -66.65
CA ARG A 233 -24.45 19.92 -65.66
C ARG A 233 -24.27 19.02 -64.43
N ASP A 234 -23.61 17.88 -64.59
CA ASP A 234 -23.38 16.88 -63.53
C ASP A 234 -22.28 17.26 -62.52
N HIS A 235 -21.34 18.14 -62.88
CA HIS A 235 -20.24 18.52 -61.98
C HIS A 235 -20.73 19.40 -60.81
N ALA A 236 -21.62 20.36 -61.08
CA ALA A 236 -22.20 21.22 -60.05
C ALA A 236 -23.08 20.41 -59.09
N ASP A 237 -23.89 19.49 -59.64
CA ASP A 237 -24.75 18.61 -58.86
C ASP A 237 -23.95 17.60 -58.03
N ARG A 238 -22.86 17.04 -58.58
CA ARG A 238 -21.90 16.22 -57.84
C ARG A 238 -21.25 16.96 -56.69
N THR A 239 -20.73 18.16 -56.95
CA THR A 239 -20.05 18.98 -55.94
C THR A 239 -21.04 19.34 -54.82
N LYS A 240 -22.29 19.62 -55.18
CA LYS A 240 -23.39 19.84 -54.24
C LYS A 240 -23.70 18.59 -53.41
N GLN A 241 -23.88 17.43 -54.01
CA GLN A 241 -24.20 16.18 -53.30
C GLN A 241 -23.05 15.71 -52.38
N ILE A 242 -21.80 15.88 -52.79
CA ILE A 242 -20.63 15.58 -51.94
C ILE A 242 -20.58 16.54 -50.75
N ARG A 243 -20.80 17.84 -50.99
CA ARG A 243 -20.84 18.84 -49.94
C ARG A 243 -21.96 18.58 -48.93
N GLU A 244 -23.17 18.32 -49.40
CA GLU A 244 -24.33 17.99 -48.55
C GLU A 244 -24.08 16.69 -47.75
N ALA A 245 -23.41 15.69 -48.34
CA ALA A 245 -23.05 14.48 -47.62
C ALA A 245 -21.98 14.72 -46.55
N GLN A 246 -21.01 15.60 -46.82
CA GLN A 246 -19.99 15.99 -45.86
C GLN A 246 -20.56 16.84 -44.72
N GLU A 247 -21.44 17.79 -45.02
CA GLU A 247 -22.14 18.60 -44.01
C GLU A 247 -22.93 17.70 -43.03
N ARG A 248 -23.59 16.65 -43.53
CA ARG A 248 -24.27 15.65 -42.68
C ARG A 248 -23.32 14.85 -41.80
N VAL A 249 -22.11 14.54 -42.27
CA VAL A 249 -21.08 13.87 -41.47
C VAL A 249 -20.57 14.81 -40.37
N ASP A 250 -20.34 16.07 -40.70
CA ASP A 250 -19.85 17.08 -39.76
C ASP A 250 -20.91 17.38 -38.68
N GLU A 251 -22.19 17.48 -39.05
CA GLU A 251 -23.32 17.61 -38.12
C GLU A 251 -23.44 16.40 -37.18
N ALA A 252 -23.34 15.17 -37.72
CA ALA A 252 -23.40 13.95 -36.92
C ALA A 252 -22.20 13.85 -35.94
N ARG A 253 -21.00 14.26 -36.38
CA ARG A 253 -19.81 14.32 -35.54
C ARG A 253 -19.96 15.36 -34.44
N ALA A 254 -20.41 16.57 -34.75
CA ALA A 254 -20.64 17.62 -33.76
C ALA A 254 -21.69 17.20 -32.71
N ARG A 255 -22.75 16.50 -33.12
CA ARG A 255 -23.75 15.95 -32.20
C ARG A 255 -23.18 14.85 -31.29
N GLU A 256 -22.36 13.95 -31.83
CA GLU A 256 -21.65 12.94 -31.03
C GLU A 256 -20.71 13.60 -30.03
N GLU A 257 -19.90 14.58 -30.45
CA GLU A 257 -18.96 15.31 -29.58
C GLU A 257 -19.71 16.05 -28.46
N ALA A 258 -20.83 16.69 -28.76
CA ALA A 258 -21.66 17.38 -27.77
C ALA A 258 -22.30 16.42 -26.76
N LEU A 259 -22.79 15.26 -27.20
CA LEU A 259 -23.34 14.23 -26.32
C LEU A 259 -22.24 13.55 -25.49
N GLN A 260 -21.07 13.31 -26.07
CA GLN A 260 -19.91 12.80 -25.36
C GLN A 260 -19.48 13.77 -24.26
N ALA A 261 -19.42 15.08 -24.55
CA ALA A 261 -19.13 16.10 -23.55
C ALA A 261 -20.18 16.15 -22.42
N GLN A 262 -21.46 15.91 -22.72
CA GLN A 262 -22.52 15.85 -21.69
C GLN A 262 -22.44 14.58 -20.84
N VAL A 263 -22.11 13.42 -21.44
CA VAL A 263 -21.84 12.17 -20.70
C VAL A 263 -20.61 12.33 -19.81
N ASP A 264 -19.54 12.93 -20.34
CA ASP A 264 -18.30 13.20 -19.60
C ASP A 264 -18.50 14.23 -18.49
N ALA A 265 -19.43 15.19 -18.68
CA ALA A 265 -19.85 16.16 -17.68
C ALA A 265 -20.96 15.64 -16.74
N GLY A 266 -21.43 14.40 -16.92
CA GLY A 266 -22.47 13.78 -16.12
C GLY A 266 -22.13 13.81 -14.61
N PRO A 267 -23.13 13.94 -13.71
CA PRO A 267 -22.90 14.21 -12.29
C PRO A 267 -21.87 13.25 -11.66
N ARG A 268 -20.80 13.83 -11.11
CA ARG A 268 -19.69 13.15 -10.43
C ARG A 268 -20.16 12.18 -9.34
N GLU A 269 -21.34 12.40 -8.78
CA GLU A 269 -21.98 11.57 -7.76
C GLU A 269 -22.56 10.25 -8.33
N ILE A 270 -23.04 10.22 -9.58
CA ILE A 270 -23.62 9.02 -10.20
C ILE A 270 -22.54 7.96 -10.42
N TRP A 271 -21.38 8.35 -10.97
CA TRP A 271 -20.26 7.43 -11.24
C TRP A 271 -19.73 6.76 -9.97
N ARG A 272 -19.74 7.47 -8.83
CA ARG A 272 -19.37 6.92 -7.51
C ARG A 272 -20.42 5.94 -6.98
N SER A 273 -21.67 6.16 -7.33
CA SER A 273 -22.84 5.45 -6.79
C SER A 273 -23.16 4.12 -7.50
N GLU A 274 -22.81 3.97 -8.79
CA GLU A 274 -23.02 2.72 -9.56
C GLU A 274 -22.27 1.51 -8.99
N ARG A 275 -21.21 1.74 -8.20
CA ARG A 275 -20.36 0.68 -7.64
C ARG A 275 -20.54 0.40 -6.15
N ALA A 276 -21.19 1.31 -5.41
CA ALA A 276 -21.52 1.08 -4.00
C ALA A 276 -22.37 -0.19 -3.80
N LEU A 277 -23.05 -0.68 -4.84
CA LEU A 277 -23.88 -1.88 -4.79
C LEU A 277 -23.15 -3.22 -4.97
N VAL A 278 -21.88 -3.26 -5.39
CA VAL A 278 -21.29 -4.53 -5.89
C VAL A 278 -20.47 -5.32 -4.87
N ARG A 279 -19.94 -4.73 -3.78
CA ARG A 279 -19.24 -5.51 -2.74
C ARG A 279 -19.39 -4.92 -1.33
N GLY A 280 -20.63 -4.73 -0.90
CA GLY A 280 -20.95 -4.42 0.49
C GLY A 280 -20.97 -5.68 1.36
N ARG A 281 -19.79 -6.16 1.77
CA ARG A 281 -19.63 -6.88 3.05
C ARG A 281 -18.26 -6.54 3.62
N THR A 282 -18.16 -5.37 4.25
CA THR A 282 -17.21 -5.17 5.34
C THR A 282 -17.70 -6.07 6.47
N GLU A 283 -17.22 -7.32 6.51
CA GLU A 283 -17.48 -8.22 7.62
C GLU A 283 -16.91 -7.57 8.88
N ALA A 284 -17.80 -7.37 9.85
CA ALA A 284 -17.48 -6.74 11.12
C ALA A 284 -16.29 -7.43 11.80
N ALA A 285 -15.52 -6.66 12.57
CA ALA A 285 -14.51 -7.16 13.49
C ALA A 285 -15.18 -7.97 14.63
N ALA A 286 -15.69 -9.15 14.31
CA ALA A 286 -16.15 -10.12 15.29
C ALA A 286 -14.97 -10.94 15.80
N ARG A 287 -15.01 -11.38 17.07
CA ARG A 287 -14.04 -12.36 17.59
C ARG A 287 -14.14 -13.63 16.75
N GLY A 288 -13.01 -14.13 16.24
CA GLY A 288 -12.98 -15.27 15.33
C GLY A 288 -13.13 -14.92 13.84
N ALA A 289 -13.06 -13.63 13.48
CA ALA A 289 -12.96 -13.25 12.07
C ALA A 289 -11.64 -13.74 11.45
N PRO A 290 -11.61 -13.95 10.12
CA PRO A 290 -10.39 -14.33 9.40
C PRO A 290 -9.28 -13.32 9.62
N LEU A 291 -8.03 -13.77 9.80
CA LEU A 291 -6.85 -12.89 9.93
C LEU A 291 -6.86 -11.74 8.91
N ARG A 292 -7.09 -12.09 7.64
CA ARG A 292 -7.14 -11.14 6.52
C ARG A 292 -8.23 -10.07 6.71
N ALA A 293 -9.37 -10.42 7.28
CA ALA A 293 -10.48 -9.50 7.51
C ALA A 293 -10.15 -8.53 8.66
N LEU A 294 -9.57 -9.03 9.75
CA LEU A 294 -9.09 -8.19 10.85
C LEU A 294 -8.00 -7.22 10.38
N MET A 295 -6.96 -7.72 9.72
CA MET A 295 -5.89 -6.88 9.17
C MET A 295 -6.43 -5.82 8.20
N ARG A 296 -7.37 -6.21 7.33
CA ARG A 296 -8.02 -5.28 6.41
C ARG A 296 -8.79 -4.21 7.17
N HIS A 297 -9.61 -4.57 8.15
CA HIS A 297 -10.40 -3.60 8.95
C HIS A 297 -9.50 -2.56 9.64
N HIS A 298 -8.45 -3.01 10.33
CA HIS A 298 -7.50 -2.12 10.99
C HIS A 298 -6.76 -1.22 9.98
N MET A 299 -6.38 -1.76 8.82
CA MET A 299 -5.77 -0.96 7.75
C MET A 299 -6.74 0.05 7.15
N GLN A 300 -8.03 -0.28 6.95
CA GLN A 300 -9.02 0.67 6.45
C GLN A 300 -9.17 1.87 7.38
N LEU A 301 -9.20 1.64 8.70
CA LEU A 301 -9.19 2.71 9.71
C LEU A 301 -7.92 3.57 9.61
N ALA A 302 -6.74 2.95 9.43
CA ALA A 302 -5.49 3.67 9.26
C ALA A 302 -5.44 4.48 7.96
N LEU A 303 -5.98 3.97 6.85
CA LEU A 303 -6.09 4.68 5.57
C LEU A 303 -7.01 5.90 5.67
N LEU A 304 -8.16 5.75 6.33
CA LEU A 304 -9.04 6.88 6.63
C LEU A 304 -8.34 7.93 7.49
N TRP A 305 -7.67 7.50 8.56
CA TRP A 305 -6.90 8.39 9.41
C TRP A 305 -5.83 9.17 8.62
N ARG A 306 -5.07 8.47 7.75
CA ARG A 306 -4.07 9.10 6.85
C ARG A 306 -4.71 10.11 5.91
N LYS A 307 -5.83 9.76 5.28
CA LYS A 307 -6.60 10.69 4.43
C LYS A 307 -6.97 11.96 5.20
N LEU A 308 -7.45 11.83 6.44
CA LEU A 308 -7.85 12.97 7.27
C LEU A 308 -6.66 13.86 7.66
N TRP A 309 -5.46 13.30 7.79
CA TRP A 309 -4.25 14.03 8.15
C TRP A 309 -3.41 14.50 6.97
N ALA A 310 -3.68 14.03 5.75
CA ALA A 310 -2.93 14.39 4.56
C ALA A 310 -2.83 15.92 4.40
N GLY A 311 -1.61 16.43 4.24
CA GLY A 311 -1.33 17.86 4.15
C GLY A 311 -1.26 18.60 5.49
N ARG A 312 -1.58 17.93 6.61
CA ARG A 312 -1.59 18.50 7.96
C ARG A 312 -0.72 17.71 8.95
N VAL A 313 0.07 16.76 8.47
CA VAL A 313 0.96 15.93 9.31
C VAL A 313 1.90 16.80 10.16
N ALA A 314 2.35 17.97 9.66
CA ALA A 314 3.16 18.93 10.40
C ALA A 314 2.48 19.48 11.68
N GLU A 315 1.15 19.41 11.77
CA GLU A 315 0.38 19.90 12.90
C GLU A 315 0.31 18.89 14.05
N MET A 316 0.58 17.61 13.78
CA MET A 316 0.56 16.56 14.79
C MET A 316 1.57 16.87 15.90
N ALA A 317 1.13 16.74 17.15
CA ALA A 317 2.01 16.97 18.30
C ALA A 317 3.26 16.09 18.26
N SER A 318 3.11 14.88 17.72
CA SER A 318 4.15 13.87 17.59
C SER A 318 5.18 14.21 16.52
N VAL A 319 4.75 14.77 15.40
CA VAL A 319 5.65 15.29 14.36
C VAL A 319 6.36 16.55 14.83
N ARG A 320 5.68 17.44 15.55
CA ARG A 320 6.29 18.68 16.07
C ARG A 320 7.44 18.43 17.05
N ARG A 321 7.34 17.36 17.86
CA ARG A 321 8.37 16.98 18.84
C ARG A 321 9.43 16.04 18.27
N ALA A 322 9.25 15.51 17.07
CA ALA A 322 10.19 14.59 16.45
C ALA A 322 11.53 15.29 16.11
N PRO A 323 12.66 14.55 16.11
CA PRO A 323 13.92 15.02 15.56
C PRO A 323 13.77 15.57 14.14
N GLN A 324 14.63 16.52 13.75
CA GLN A 324 14.49 17.19 12.46
C GLN A 324 14.63 16.23 11.26
N VAL A 325 15.46 15.19 11.37
CA VAL A 325 15.58 14.16 10.33
C VAL A 325 14.25 13.44 10.14
N ASP A 326 13.66 12.94 11.23
CA ASP A 326 12.37 12.25 11.20
C ASP A 326 11.25 13.17 10.69
N ARG A 327 11.28 14.47 11.05
CA ARG A 327 10.36 15.46 10.50
C ARG A 327 10.49 15.58 8.99
N ASN A 328 11.71 15.64 8.46
CA ASN A 328 11.94 15.67 7.01
C ASN A 328 11.34 14.41 6.34
N ASP A 329 11.51 13.25 6.96
CA ASP A 329 10.97 11.99 6.48
C ASP A 329 9.45 11.94 6.45
N LEU A 330 8.81 12.33 7.56
CA LEU A 330 7.35 12.35 7.72
C LEU A 330 6.69 13.37 6.79
N LEU A 331 7.28 14.56 6.66
CA LEU A 331 6.75 15.60 5.77
C LEU A 331 6.97 15.27 4.28
N GLY A 332 8.09 14.63 3.94
CA GLY A 332 8.31 14.12 2.59
C GLY A 332 7.29 13.04 2.22
N ALA A 333 7.04 12.12 3.14
CA ALA A 333 6.02 11.09 3.01
C ALA A 333 4.59 11.65 2.88
N ASP A 334 4.25 12.70 3.64
CA ASP A 334 2.95 13.35 3.55
C ASP A 334 2.70 13.98 2.18
N ARG A 335 3.73 14.60 1.57
CA ARG A 335 3.63 15.12 0.19
C ARG A 335 3.42 14.00 -0.83
N GLU A 336 4.10 12.87 -0.66
CA GLU A 336 3.88 11.68 -1.49
C GLU A 336 2.45 11.15 -1.34
N LEU A 337 1.93 11.05 -0.12
CA LEU A 337 0.55 10.65 0.16
C LEU A 337 -0.47 11.60 -0.49
N GLN A 338 -0.27 12.92 -0.39
CA GLN A 338 -1.14 13.90 -1.04
C GLN A 338 -1.17 13.72 -2.56
N ALA A 339 -0.02 13.48 -3.19
CA ALA A 339 0.06 13.21 -4.62
C ALA A 339 -0.68 11.90 -4.99
N GLU A 340 -0.56 10.86 -4.17
CA GLU A 340 -1.26 9.59 -4.35
C GLU A 340 -2.78 9.73 -4.17
N ILE A 341 -3.24 10.46 -3.15
CA ILE A 341 -4.66 10.79 -2.94
C ILE A 341 -5.20 11.54 -4.16
N GLY A 342 -4.51 12.57 -4.64
CA GLY A 342 -4.95 13.29 -5.84
C GLY A 342 -5.03 12.41 -7.08
N ALA A 343 -4.14 11.42 -7.22
CA ALA A 343 -4.21 10.43 -8.30
C ALA A 343 -5.40 9.48 -8.14
N PHE A 344 -5.65 9.00 -6.93
CA PHE A 344 -6.80 8.16 -6.61
C PHE A 344 -8.13 8.89 -6.83
N GLU A 345 -8.23 10.17 -6.44
CA GLU A 345 -9.43 10.97 -6.65
C GLU A 345 -9.70 11.24 -8.13
N ARG A 346 -8.66 11.53 -8.94
CA ARG A 346 -8.81 11.59 -10.41
C ARG A 346 -9.24 10.25 -11.00
N TRP A 347 -8.76 9.14 -10.43
CA TRP A 347 -9.20 7.80 -10.85
C TRP A 347 -10.67 7.55 -10.49
N LEU A 348 -11.11 7.97 -9.30
CA LEU A 348 -12.53 7.97 -8.90
C LEU A 348 -13.40 8.84 -9.82
N GLU A 349 -12.84 9.84 -10.48
CA GLU A 349 -13.54 10.67 -11.47
C GLU A 349 -13.58 10.05 -12.87
N THR A 350 -12.80 8.99 -13.14
CA THR A 350 -12.79 8.34 -14.46
C THR A 350 -14.04 7.47 -14.65
N PRO A 351 -14.76 7.55 -15.78
CA PRO A 351 -15.90 6.69 -16.08
C PRO A 351 -15.55 5.18 -16.07
N PRO A 352 -16.49 4.28 -15.70
CA PRO A 352 -16.25 2.83 -15.64
C PRO A 352 -15.71 2.22 -16.93
N GLU A 353 -16.16 2.70 -18.09
CA GLU A 353 -15.68 2.27 -19.40
C GLU A 353 -14.21 2.70 -19.60
N GLY A 354 -13.86 3.92 -19.18
CA GLY A 354 -12.49 4.44 -19.18
C GLY A 354 -11.58 3.65 -18.23
N ARG A 355 -12.06 3.30 -17.01
CA ARG A 355 -11.31 2.45 -16.07
C ARG A 355 -11.09 1.03 -16.61
N THR A 356 -12.06 0.49 -17.33
CA THR A 356 -11.97 -0.85 -17.94
C THR A 356 -11.02 -0.86 -19.13
N GLN A 357 -11.01 0.20 -19.95
CA GLN A 357 -10.02 0.40 -21.01
C GLN A 357 -8.61 0.58 -20.45
N ILE A 358 -8.45 1.33 -19.36
CA ILE A 358 -7.17 1.44 -18.64
C ILE A 358 -6.70 0.04 -18.22
N ARG A 359 -7.57 -0.76 -17.58
CA ARG A 359 -7.26 -2.13 -17.18
C ARG A 359 -6.89 -3.04 -18.36
N ALA A 360 -7.69 -3.05 -19.42
CA ALA A 360 -7.46 -3.89 -20.61
C ALA A 360 -6.17 -3.51 -21.35
N LEU A 361 -5.86 -2.20 -21.43
CA LEU A 361 -4.60 -1.71 -21.99
C LEU A 361 -3.40 -2.24 -21.18
N PHE A 362 -3.48 -2.21 -19.85
CA PHE A 362 -2.43 -2.77 -18.99
C PHE A 362 -2.24 -4.28 -19.20
N GLU A 363 -3.33 -5.05 -19.18
CA GLU A 363 -3.30 -6.50 -19.41
C GLU A 363 -2.67 -6.82 -20.79
N SER A 364 -2.91 -5.99 -21.81
CA SER A 364 -2.32 -6.13 -23.15
C SER A 364 -0.83 -5.77 -23.24
N ILE A 365 -0.36 -4.76 -22.48
CA ILE A 365 1.04 -4.32 -22.50
C ILE A 365 1.94 -5.31 -21.74
N LEU A 366 1.45 -5.87 -20.63
CA LEU A 366 2.13 -6.95 -19.92
C LEU A 366 2.29 -8.19 -20.81
N GLY A 367 1.36 -8.46 -21.72
CA GLY A 367 1.46 -9.57 -22.68
C GLY A 367 2.45 -9.34 -23.83
N ALA A 368 2.85 -8.09 -24.11
CA ALA A 368 3.63 -7.73 -25.29
C ALA A 368 5.13 -7.50 -25.05
N PHE A 369 5.57 -7.31 -23.80
CA PHE A 369 6.92 -6.80 -23.48
C PHE A 369 7.83 -7.73 -22.65
N PHE A 370 7.53 -9.02 -22.51
CA PHE A 370 8.44 -9.96 -21.84
C PHE A 370 9.36 -10.70 -22.84
N GLY A 371 10.48 -10.05 -23.16
CA GLY A 371 11.75 -10.70 -23.49
C GLY A 371 12.75 -10.51 -22.33
N PRO A 372 13.74 -11.41 -22.12
CA PRO A 372 14.39 -11.62 -20.81
C PRO A 372 15.47 -10.61 -20.39
N ILE A 373 15.58 -9.44 -21.02
CA ILE A 373 16.77 -8.57 -20.89
C ILE A 373 16.47 -7.19 -20.26
N PHE A 374 15.22 -6.73 -20.26
CA PHE A 374 14.85 -5.44 -19.66
C PHE A 374 13.69 -5.65 -18.67
N GLY A 375 13.90 -5.28 -17.41
CA GLY A 375 12.89 -5.36 -16.34
C GLY A 375 11.63 -4.54 -16.66
N PRO A 376 10.57 -4.64 -15.83
CA PRO A 376 9.26 -4.08 -16.14
C PRO A 376 9.32 -2.56 -16.29
N THR A 377 9.37 -2.07 -17.53
CA THR A 377 9.17 -0.65 -17.85
C THR A 377 7.70 -0.32 -17.67
N TYR A 378 7.40 0.32 -16.56
CA TYR A 378 6.07 0.79 -16.19
C TYR A 378 5.54 1.84 -17.16
N VAL A 379 4.29 1.70 -17.60
CA VAL A 379 3.65 2.64 -18.51
C VAL A 379 3.01 3.77 -17.72
N VAL A 380 3.51 4.99 -17.91
CA VAL A 380 2.84 6.22 -17.46
C VAL A 380 1.73 6.52 -18.47
N TYR A 381 0.48 6.17 -18.15
CA TYR A 381 -0.67 6.56 -18.96
C TYR A 381 -1.38 7.76 -18.32
N LYS A 382 -1.50 8.87 -19.06
CA LYS A 382 -2.33 10.06 -18.76
C LYS A 382 -2.37 10.46 -17.26
N ASN A 383 -1.22 10.71 -16.64
CA ASN A 383 -1.12 11.22 -15.25
C ASN A 383 -1.57 10.25 -14.14
N TYR A 384 -1.71 8.95 -14.43
CA TYR A 384 -1.90 7.91 -13.41
C TYR A 384 -0.54 7.32 -13.03
N PRO A 385 -0.06 7.50 -11.79
CA PRO A 385 1.15 6.85 -11.30
C PRO A 385 0.89 5.34 -11.20
N VAL A 386 1.24 4.63 -12.28
CA VAL A 386 1.47 3.19 -12.38
C VAL A 386 0.43 2.32 -11.66
N VAL A 387 -0.54 1.80 -12.42
CA VAL A 387 -1.52 0.86 -11.89
C VAL A 387 -0.99 -0.56 -12.09
N ASP A 388 -0.27 -1.07 -11.09
CA ASP A 388 -0.15 -2.53 -10.88
C ASP A 388 -1.59 -3.12 -10.80
N PRO A 389 -1.92 -4.26 -11.43
CA PRO A 389 -3.24 -4.89 -11.31
C PRO A 389 -3.75 -5.06 -9.88
N ASP A 390 -2.85 -5.29 -8.91
CA ASP A 390 -3.20 -5.34 -7.49
C ASP A 390 -3.70 -3.98 -6.99
N ARG A 391 -3.02 -2.88 -7.38
CA ARG A 391 -3.39 -1.51 -7.00
C ARG A 391 -4.78 -1.15 -7.52
N PHE A 392 -5.15 -1.60 -8.72
CA PHE A 392 -6.50 -1.37 -9.23
C PHE A 392 -7.57 -2.01 -8.34
N ALA A 393 -7.34 -3.25 -7.92
CA ALA A 393 -8.27 -3.97 -7.04
C ALA A 393 -8.34 -3.32 -5.66
N GLU A 394 -7.19 -2.95 -5.09
CA GLU A 394 -7.08 -2.23 -3.82
C GLU A 394 -7.82 -0.89 -3.88
N TRP A 395 -7.65 -0.11 -4.96
CA TRP A 395 -8.37 1.15 -5.16
C TRP A 395 -9.89 0.97 -5.29
N CYS A 396 -10.36 -0.13 -5.89
CA CYS A 396 -11.78 -0.47 -5.86
C CYS A 396 -12.28 -0.76 -4.44
N ASP A 397 -11.46 -1.39 -3.59
CA ASP A 397 -11.81 -1.62 -2.19
C ASP A 397 -11.85 -0.30 -1.39
N LEU A 398 -10.93 0.64 -1.68
CA LEU A 398 -10.91 1.98 -1.07
C LEU A 398 -12.17 2.80 -1.42
N GLU A 399 -12.65 2.71 -2.66
CA GLU A 399 -13.86 3.41 -3.14
C GLU A 399 -15.06 3.20 -2.20
N GLY A 400 -15.22 1.98 -1.66
CA GLY A 400 -16.37 1.61 -0.82
C GLY A 400 -16.46 2.33 0.53
N PHE A 401 -15.37 2.93 1.01
CA PHE A 401 -15.35 3.66 2.29
C PHE A 401 -14.71 5.05 2.19
N TRP A 402 -14.31 5.49 1.00
CA TRP A 402 -13.64 6.78 0.82
C TRP A 402 -14.53 7.98 1.17
N HIS A 403 -15.86 7.83 1.19
CA HIS A 403 -16.80 8.88 1.62
C HIS A 403 -16.75 9.16 3.13
N VAL A 404 -16.22 8.24 3.93
CA VAL A 404 -16.15 8.38 5.39
C VAL A 404 -15.22 9.55 5.75
N ALA A 405 -15.70 10.41 6.66
CA ALA A 405 -15.08 11.70 6.99
C ALA A 405 -14.51 11.77 8.42
N ALA A 406 -14.59 10.69 9.19
CA ALA A 406 -14.08 10.63 10.55
C ALA A 406 -13.65 9.20 10.93
N VAL A 407 -12.73 9.11 11.88
CA VAL A 407 -12.37 7.89 12.60
C VAL A 407 -12.62 8.10 14.10
N PRO A 408 -12.81 7.04 14.90
CA PRO A 408 -12.94 7.19 16.35
C PRO A 408 -11.74 7.92 16.97
N ALA A 409 -11.98 8.76 17.98
CA ALA A 409 -10.91 9.53 18.63
C ALA A 409 -9.80 8.63 19.22
N ALA A 410 -10.15 7.43 19.70
CA ALA A 410 -9.17 6.46 20.19
C ALA A 410 -8.29 5.89 19.06
N VAL A 411 -8.84 5.76 17.85
CA VAL A 411 -8.06 5.36 16.66
C VAL A 411 -7.08 6.45 16.28
N ASP A 412 -7.56 7.70 16.20
CA ASP A 412 -6.71 8.86 15.92
C ASP A 412 -5.57 8.99 16.94
N ARG A 413 -5.89 8.93 18.24
CA ARG A 413 -4.92 9.01 19.32
C ARG A 413 -3.85 7.93 19.23
N LEU A 414 -4.22 6.66 19.05
CA LEU A 414 -3.23 5.57 18.99
C LEU A 414 -2.29 5.76 17.78
N LEU A 415 -2.86 6.01 16.60
CA LEU A 415 -2.10 6.16 15.37
C LEU A 415 -1.18 7.40 15.40
N GLN A 416 -1.65 8.50 15.99
CA GLN A 416 -0.89 9.74 16.08
C GLN A 416 0.21 9.69 17.14
N ASP A 417 -0.03 9.09 18.31
CA ASP A 417 0.90 9.22 19.45
C ASP A 417 1.79 8.00 19.68
N TYR A 418 1.41 6.82 19.17
CA TYR A 418 2.10 5.57 19.50
C TYR A 418 2.56 4.76 18.28
N VAL A 419 1.90 4.87 17.13
CA VAL A 419 2.28 4.12 15.92
C VAL A 419 3.30 4.91 15.10
N HIS A 420 4.34 4.22 14.64
CA HIS A 420 5.36 4.77 13.75
C HIS A 420 4.94 4.68 12.28
N ASP A 421 5.51 5.54 11.44
CA ASP A 421 5.39 5.49 10.00
C ASP A 421 6.60 4.77 9.39
N SER A 422 6.45 3.46 9.17
CA SER A 422 7.52 2.63 8.62
C SER A 422 7.90 3.00 7.18
N ARG A 423 6.94 3.49 6.37
CA ARG A 423 7.19 3.90 4.99
C ARG A 423 7.89 5.25 4.92
N ALA A 424 7.55 6.19 5.79
CA ALA A 424 8.23 7.48 5.83
C ALA A 424 9.74 7.31 6.05
N TRP A 425 10.08 6.34 6.91
CA TRP A 425 11.44 6.05 7.33
C TRP A 425 12.24 5.20 6.33
N PHE A 426 11.69 4.07 5.88
CA PHE A 426 12.42 3.06 5.11
C PHE A 426 12.89 3.56 3.72
N LYS A 427 14.21 3.53 3.46
CA LYS A 427 14.81 3.92 2.19
C LYS A 427 15.48 2.72 1.49
N LEU A 428 15.36 2.66 0.16
CA LEU A 428 16.06 1.67 -0.67
C LEU A 428 17.37 2.21 -1.25
N TRP A 429 17.43 3.51 -1.56
CA TRP A 429 18.49 4.10 -2.38
C TRP A 429 19.02 5.44 -1.84
N SER A 430 18.72 5.78 -0.59
CA SER A 430 19.11 7.03 0.05
C SER A 430 19.58 6.78 1.47
N LEU A 431 20.10 7.83 2.12
CA LEU A 431 20.57 7.78 3.50
C LEU A 431 19.40 7.42 4.41
N GLU A 432 19.61 6.41 5.24
CA GLU A 432 18.74 6.14 6.38
C GLU A 432 18.88 7.28 7.40
N SER A 433 17.86 7.51 8.22
CA SER A 433 17.86 8.69 9.11
C SER A 433 19.03 8.70 10.09
N ALA A 434 19.54 7.53 10.47
CA ALA A 434 20.75 7.39 11.30
C ALA A 434 22.04 7.81 10.58
N GLU A 435 22.04 7.82 9.24
CA GLU A 435 23.20 8.12 8.39
C GLU A 435 23.24 9.60 7.96
N VAL A 436 22.13 10.32 8.06
CA VAL A 436 22.02 11.72 7.62
C VAL A 436 22.98 12.65 8.37
N GLU A 437 23.07 12.55 9.69
CA GLU A 437 23.97 13.40 10.46
C GLU A 437 25.46 13.05 10.25
N PRO A 438 25.88 11.76 10.27
CA PRO A 438 27.21 11.36 9.84
C PRO A 438 27.60 11.89 8.45
N TRP A 439 26.69 11.76 7.47
CA TRP A 439 26.91 12.27 6.11
C TRP A 439 27.07 13.80 6.09
N LEU A 440 26.24 14.55 6.81
CA LEU A 440 26.39 16.02 6.92
C LEU A 440 27.75 16.42 7.51
N LYS A 441 28.26 15.68 8.50
CA LYS A 441 29.60 15.93 9.07
C LYS A 441 30.69 15.73 8.02
N GLU A 442 30.60 14.66 7.23
CA GLU A 442 31.54 14.39 6.14
C GLU A 442 31.47 15.48 5.05
N GLU A 443 30.26 15.87 4.64
CA GLU A 443 30.06 16.92 3.65
C GLU A 443 30.54 18.30 4.11
N VAL A 444 30.48 18.60 5.41
CA VAL A 444 31.11 19.82 5.97
C VAL A 444 32.61 19.82 5.75
N GLU A 445 33.29 18.70 6.02
CA GLU A 445 34.74 18.61 5.83
C GLU A 445 35.11 18.67 4.34
N ARG A 446 34.33 18.00 3.48
CA ARG A 446 34.46 18.13 2.03
C ARG A 446 34.29 19.59 1.59
N TYR A 447 33.20 20.25 1.99
CA TYR A 447 32.93 21.65 1.65
C TYR A 447 34.06 22.59 2.08
N LYS A 448 34.60 22.44 3.30
CA LYS A 448 35.77 23.23 3.75
C LYS A 448 36.97 23.07 2.84
N SER A 449 37.24 21.86 2.36
CA SER A 449 38.39 21.59 1.48
C SER A 449 38.21 22.14 0.06
N VAL A 450 36.97 22.25 -0.44
CA VAL A 450 36.70 22.72 -1.82
C VAL A 450 36.08 24.12 -1.90
N ARG A 451 35.79 24.80 -0.78
CA ARG A 451 35.13 26.13 -0.77
C ARG A 451 35.86 27.16 -1.64
N HIS A 452 37.19 27.17 -1.59
CA HIS A 452 38.03 28.06 -2.40
C HIS A 452 37.95 27.78 -3.91
N LEU A 453 37.48 26.59 -4.30
CA LEU A 453 37.28 26.16 -5.68
C LEU A 453 35.84 26.42 -6.17
N ILE A 454 34.86 26.43 -5.26
CA ILE A 454 33.45 26.76 -5.57
C ILE A 454 33.30 28.24 -5.95
N GLU A 455 34.16 29.10 -5.41
CA GLU A 455 34.21 30.54 -5.72
C GLU A 455 34.90 30.85 -7.07
N ASP A 456 35.51 29.85 -7.73
CA ASP A 456 36.15 29.99 -9.05
C ASP A 456 35.16 29.65 -10.19
N PRO A 457 34.79 30.63 -11.05
CA PRO A 457 33.83 30.43 -12.14
C PRO A 457 34.28 29.44 -13.23
N HIS A 458 35.54 28.97 -13.22
CA HIS A 458 36.08 28.02 -14.21
C HIS A 458 36.22 26.59 -13.67
N ASN A 459 35.84 26.34 -12.41
CA ASN A 459 36.06 25.04 -11.80
C ASN A 459 34.91 24.05 -12.07
N ILE A 460 35.20 23.03 -12.88
CA ILE A 460 34.27 21.94 -13.25
C ILE A 460 34.28 20.76 -12.27
N HIS A 461 35.04 20.81 -11.18
CA HIS A 461 35.27 19.67 -10.28
C HIS A 461 34.53 19.74 -8.93
N ALA A 462 33.91 20.87 -8.58
CA ALA A 462 33.12 21.00 -7.34
C ALA A 462 31.63 20.77 -7.58
N ASN A 463 31.21 19.50 -7.65
CA ASN A 463 29.81 19.09 -7.82
C ASN A 463 29.02 19.18 -6.51
N LEU A 464 28.79 20.38 -5.96
CA LEU A 464 27.77 20.62 -4.94
C LEU A 464 26.69 21.53 -5.53
N THR A 465 25.44 21.10 -5.41
CA THR A 465 24.30 21.94 -5.81
C THR A 465 24.13 23.09 -4.81
N ARG A 466 23.50 24.18 -5.26
CA ARG A 466 23.18 25.32 -4.38
C ARG A 466 22.36 24.90 -3.15
N ALA A 467 21.48 23.92 -3.29
CA ALA A 467 20.67 23.42 -2.18
C ALA A 467 21.53 22.69 -1.15
N GLU A 468 22.43 21.81 -1.60
CA GLU A 468 23.37 21.09 -0.72
C GLU A 468 24.30 22.06 0.00
N THR A 469 24.82 23.09 -0.68
CA THR A 469 25.62 24.14 -0.04
C THR A 469 24.86 24.83 1.10
N LEU A 470 23.60 25.20 0.90
CA LEU A 470 22.79 25.84 1.94
C LEU A 470 22.52 24.92 3.14
N TRP A 471 22.35 23.61 2.90
CA TRP A 471 22.19 22.64 3.98
C TRP A 471 23.47 22.51 4.82
N ILE A 472 24.61 22.41 4.15
CA ILE A 472 25.93 22.33 4.78
C ILE A 472 26.20 23.59 5.60
N GLU A 473 26.01 24.78 5.02
CA GLU A 473 26.19 26.05 5.72
C GLU A 473 25.25 26.20 6.94
N HIS A 474 24.00 25.73 6.82
CA HIS A 474 23.07 25.69 7.95
C HIS A 474 23.59 24.78 9.06
N TYR A 475 24.05 23.57 8.73
CA TYR A 475 24.59 22.63 9.70
C TYR A 475 25.87 23.17 10.36
N MET A 476 26.79 23.78 9.59
CA MET A 476 27.99 24.44 10.13
C MET A 476 27.66 25.55 11.14
N ARG A 477 26.61 26.35 10.85
CA ARG A 477 26.22 27.47 11.70
C ARG A 477 25.49 27.05 12.97
N THR A 478 24.69 25.99 12.90
CA THR A 478 23.72 25.65 13.97
C THR A 478 24.03 24.34 14.70
N GLY A 479 24.84 23.46 14.11
CA GLY A 479 25.04 22.09 14.56
C GLY A 479 23.80 21.20 14.41
N LYS A 480 22.76 21.66 13.69
CA LYS A 480 21.48 20.96 13.55
C LYS A 480 21.21 20.61 12.10
N VAL A 481 20.64 19.42 11.88
CA VAL A 481 20.17 18.99 10.55
C VAL A 481 19.16 20.03 10.03
N PRO A 482 19.29 20.52 8.78
CA PRO A 482 18.35 21.47 8.21
C PRO A 482 17.06 20.80 7.72
N GLU A 483 16.07 21.61 7.34
CA GLU A 483 14.98 21.14 6.50
C GLU A 483 15.51 20.80 5.11
N MET A 484 15.39 19.52 4.74
CA MET A 484 15.92 18.99 3.48
C MET A 484 15.03 17.84 2.97
N PRO A 485 14.98 17.58 1.65
CA PRO A 485 14.27 16.44 1.11
C PRO A 485 14.96 15.13 1.48
N THR A 486 14.17 14.11 1.76
CA THR A 486 14.66 12.74 2.00
C THR A 486 14.05 11.80 0.97
N PRO A 487 14.70 11.62 -0.21
CA PRO A 487 14.21 10.73 -1.26
C PRO A 487 14.49 9.25 -0.90
N GLY A 488 14.23 8.34 -1.84
CA GLY A 488 14.66 6.95 -1.73
C GLY A 488 13.69 5.99 -1.06
N ARG A 489 12.49 6.44 -0.65
CA ARG A 489 11.39 5.53 -0.24
C ARG A 489 11.00 4.61 -1.40
N GLU A 490 10.34 3.50 -1.11
CA GLU A 490 9.84 2.59 -2.16
C GLU A 490 8.96 3.38 -3.15
N PRO A 491 9.30 3.41 -4.46
CA PRO A 491 8.64 4.29 -5.41
C PRO A 491 7.26 3.76 -5.82
N PHE A 492 6.35 4.68 -6.16
CA PHE A 492 5.01 4.34 -6.66
C PHE A 492 5.04 3.47 -7.92
N THR A 493 6.10 3.60 -8.73
CA THR A 493 6.33 2.79 -9.93
C THR A 493 6.48 1.31 -9.60
N LEU A 494 7.03 0.94 -8.44
CA LEU A 494 7.14 -0.45 -8.03
C LEU A 494 5.87 -0.97 -7.32
N GLY A 495 4.74 -0.26 -7.42
CA GLY A 495 3.50 -0.67 -6.75
C GLY A 495 3.48 -0.38 -5.24
N ALA A 496 4.48 0.32 -4.70
CA ALA A 496 4.51 0.80 -3.31
C ALA A 496 3.70 2.10 -3.14
N GLY A 497 3.35 2.50 -1.93
CA GLY A 497 2.50 3.67 -1.68
C GLY A 497 1.74 3.51 -0.37
N TYR A 498 0.94 4.50 -0.01
CA TYR A 498 0.10 4.47 1.19
C TYR A 498 -1.29 3.91 0.92
N LEU A 499 -1.88 4.15 -0.25
CA LEU A 499 -3.27 3.76 -0.56
C LEU A 499 -3.37 2.29 -1.00
N ARG A 500 -3.07 1.38 -0.05
CA ARG A 500 -2.99 -0.06 -0.30
C ARG A 500 -3.20 -0.90 0.95
N PHE A 501 -3.33 -2.21 0.75
CA PHE A 501 -3.38 -3.19 1.83
C PHE A 501 -2.07 -4.00 1.91
N ARG A 502 -1.73 -4.45 3.12
CA ARG A 502 -0.56 -5.32 3.32
C ARG A 502 -0.75 -6.63 2.58
N ARG A 503 0.30 -7.12 1.93
CA ARG A 503 0.30 -8.49 1.37
C ARG A 503 0.45 -9.50 2.49
N VAL A 504 -0.38 -10.52 2.47
CA VAL A 504 -0.34 -11.64 3.41
C VAL A 504 -0.25 -12.93 2.60
N TYR A 505 0.78 -13.71 2.87
CA TYR A 505 0.98 -15.05 2.35
C TYR A 505 0.60 -16.05 3.44
N ALA A 506 -0.04 -17.16 3.05
CA ALA A 506 -0.16 -18.29 3.94
C ALA A 506 1.22 -18.93 3.98
N GLY A 507 2.02 -18.70 5.03
CA GLY A 507 3.44 -19.03 5.08
C GLY A 507 3.79 -20.50 4.78
N ALA A 508 2.80 -21.38 4.69
CA ALA A 508 2.96 -22.78 4.27
C ALA A 508 2.69 -23.09 2.78
N SER A 509 2.22 -22.12 1.99
CA SER A 509 1.99 -22.19 0.54
C SER A 509 2.38 -20.87 -0.13
N ASN A 510 2.79 -20.87 -1.40
CA ASN A 510 3.01 -19.60 -2.15
C ASN A 510 1.69 -18.84 -2.42
N LEU A 511 0.61 -19.17 -1.69
CA LEU A 511 -0.71 -18.59 -1.81
C LEU A 511 -0.75 -17.23 -1.13
N ARG A 512 -1.05 -16.20 -1.93
CA ARG A 512 -1.33 -14.86 -1.43
C ARG A 512 -2.79 -14.78 -0.98
N LEU A 513 -3.02 -14.81 0.33
CA LEU A 513 -4.34 -14.75 0.96
C LEU A 513 -5.12 -13.48 0.59
N THR A 514 -4.44 -12.38 0.24
CA THR A 514 -5.10 -11.11 -0.09
C THR A 514 -5.68 -11.06 -1.50
N ARG A 515 -5.29 -11.96 -2.41
CA ARG A 515 -5.84 -12.03 -3.78
C ARG A 515 -7.15 -12.82 -3.86
N SER A 516 -7.45 -13.65 -2.87
CA SER A 516 -8.67 -14.43 -2.77
C SER A 516 -9.85 -13.52 -2.41
N THR A 517 -10.90 -13.47 -3.23
CA THR A 517 -12.17 -12.81 -2.87
C THR A 517 -12.73 -13.43 -1.58
N PRO A 518 -13.37 -12.64 -0.68
CA PRO A 518 -14.05 -13.17 0.51
C PRO A 518 -15.13 -14.24 0.20
N ALA A 519 -15.57 -14.30 -1.06
CA ALA A 519 -16.67 -15.16 -1.52
C ALA A 519 -16.24 -16.51 -2.10
N GLY A 520 -14.95 -16.88 -2.07
CA GLY A 520 -14.46 -18.17 -2.58
C GLY A 520 -14.09 -19.12 -1.44
N GLU A 521 -14.57 -20.37 -1.53
CA GLU A 521 -14.35 -21.50 -0.61
C GLU A 521 -12.87 -21.76 -0.25
N VAL A 522 -12.32 -20.97 0.67
CA VAL A 522 -11.10 -21.32 1.42
C VAL A 522 -11.51 -21.37 2.89
N PRO A 523 -11.45 -22.53 3.57
CA PRO A 523 -11.76 -22.65 4.99
C PRO A 523 -10.94 -21.66 5.84
N ASP A 524 -11.54 -21.11 6.90
CA ASP A 524 -11.18 -19.82 7.50
C ASP A 524 -10.23 -19.87 8.71
N ASP A 525 -9.29 -18.91 8.77
CA ASP A 525 -8.33 -18.66 9.84
C ASP A 525 -8.94 -17.85 11.01
N THR A 526 -9.49 -18.49 12.04
CA THR A 526 -9.99 -17.73 13.22
C THR A 526 -8.85 -17.02 13.97
N ALA A 527 -8.75 -15.70 13.83
CA ALA A 527 -7.83 -14.86 14.61
C ALA A 527 -8.60 -14.08 15.70
N VAL A 528 -7.89 -13.70 16.76
CA VAL A 528 -8.43 -12.94 17.90
C VAL A 528 -7.66 -11.62 17.99
N VAL A 529 -8.38 -10.53 18.28
CA VAL A 529 -7.82 -9.21 18.62
C VAL A 529 -7.59 -9.11 20.12
#